data_AF-U6DWB7-F1
#
_entry.id   AF-U6DWB7-F1
#
_cell.length_a   1.000
_cell.length_b   1.000
_cell.length_c   1.000
_cell.angle_alpha   90.00
_cell.angle_beta   90.00
_cell.angle_gamma   90.00
#
_symmetry.space_group_name_H-M   'P 1'
#
loop_
_entity.id
_entity.type
_entity.pdbx_description
1 polymer ?
#
loop_
_entity_poly.entity_id
_entity_poly.type
_entity_poly.pdbx_seq_one_letter_code
_entity_poly.pdbx_strand_id
1 'polypeptide(L)'
;GFSCTVFTFGQTGSGKTYTLTGPPPQGEGVPVPPNLTGIIQRTFIWLLDRVQHLGAPVTLRASYLEIYNEQVHDLLSVGSPRPLPVRWNKTRGFYVDQLR
;
A
#
# COMPACT_ATOMS: atom_id res chain seq x y z
N GLY A 1 -8.67 -17.42 4.44
CA GLY A 1 -8.86 -16.03 3.99
C GLY A 1 -9.03 -16.00 2.49
N PHE A 2 -9.54 -14.90 1.94
CA PHE A 2 -9.69 -14.69 0.50
C PHE A 2 -8.78 -13.54 0.06
N SER A 3 -8.25 -13.61 -1.16
CA SER A 3 -7.48 -12.50 -1.74
C SER A 3 -8.44 -11.41 -2.22
N CYS A 4 -8.18 -10.16 -1.83
CA CYS A 4 -8.98 -9.01 -2.22
C CYS A 4 -8.07 -7.93 -2.84
N THR A 5 -8.56 -7.27 -3.89
CA THR A 5 -7.85 -6.18 -4.57
C THR A 5 -8.79 -4.98 -4.74
N VAL A 6 -8.31 -3.79 -4.38
CA VAL A 6 -9.00 -2.52 -4.61
C VAL A 6 -8.04 -1.58 -5.32
N PHE A 7 -8.49 -0.95 -6.40
CA PHE A 7 -7.74 0.08 -7.12
C PHE A 7 -8.68 1.21 -7.54
N THR A 8 -8.13 2.40 -7.76
CA THR A 8 -8.90 3.55 -8.26
C THR A 8 -8.48 3.85 -9.70
N PHE A 9 -9.46 4.19 -10.54
CA PHE A 9 -9.26 4.50 -11.96
C PHE A 9 -10.08 5.73 -12.34
N GLY A 10 -9.57 6.53 -13.28
CA GLY A 10 -10.18 7.79 -13.70
C GLY A 10 -9.16 8.80 -14.21
N GLN A 11 -9.63 9.92 -14.74
CA GLN A 11 -8.79 11.00 -15.27
C GLN A 11 -7.91 11.64 -14.19
N THR A 12 -6.78 12.23 -14.56
CA THR A 12 -6.01 13.11 -13.66
C THR A 12 -6.92 14.19 -13.08
N GLY A 13 -6.82 14.41 -11.76
CA GLY A 13 -7.71 15.34 -11.04
C GLY A 13 -9.05 14.73 -10.56
N SER A 14 -9.40 13.49 -10.93
CA SER A 14 -10.67 12.86 -10.53
C SER A 14 -10.71 12.36 -9.07
N GLY A 15 -9.73 12.70 -8.24
CA GLY A 15 -9.69 12.29 -6.83
C GLY A 15 -9.15 10.89 -6.52
N LYS A 16 -8.51 10.18 -7.46
CA LYS A 16 -7.91 8.84 -7.22
C LYS A 16 -6.99 8.79 -5.99
N THR A 17 -6.05 9.73 -5.91
CA THR A 17 -5.13 9.89 -4.77
C THR A 17 -5.89 10.24 -3.51
N TYR A 18 -6.88 11.15 -3.60
CA TYR A 18 -7.73 11.51 -2.46
C TYR A 18 -8.46 10.30 -1.88
N THR A 19 -9.02 9.42 -2.71
CA THR A 19 -9.68 8.19 -2.26
C THR A 19 -8.71 7.20 -1.62
N LEU A 20 -7.51 7.02 -2.21
CA LEU A 20 -6.53 6.04 -1.71
C LEU A 20 -5.82 6.51 -0.42
N THR A 21 -5.25 7.71 -0.43
CA THR A 21 -4.37 8.23 0.62
C THR A 21 -4.97 9.36 1.44
N GLY A 22 -6.09 9.95 1.01
CA GLY A 22 -6.67 11.14 1.63
C GLY A 22 -6.14 12.44 1.01
N PRO A 23 -6.47 13.61 1.61
CA PRO A 23 -5.98 14.90 1.16
C PRO A 23 -4.44 14.97 1.24
N PRO A 24 -3.81 15.86 0.45
CA PRO A 24 -2.39 16.11 0.57
C PRO A 24 -2.03 16.58 2.00
N PRO A 25 -0.80 16.30 2.46
CA PRO A 25 -0.33 16.79 3.76
C PRO A 25 -0.48 18.32 3.85
N GLN A 26 -0.97 18.81 4.99
CA GLN A 26 -1.15 20.25 5.22
C GLN A 26 0.12 20.93 5.78
N GLY A 27 1.22 20.19 5.86
CA GLY A 27 2.48 20.60 6.49
C GLY A 27 3.10 19.41 7.23
N GLU A 28 4.39 19.51 7.53
CA GLU A 28 5.06 18.50 8.36
C GLU A 28 4.42 18.45 9.75
N GLY A 29 4.14 17.24 10.23
CA GLY A 29 3.56 17.03 11.56
C GLY A 29 2.08 17.39 11.71
N VAL A 30 1.41 17.91 10.67
CA VAL A 30 -0.03 18.21 10.73
C VAL A 30 -0.82 16.93 10.39
N PRO A 31 -1.54 16.33 11.36
CA PRO A 31 -2.28 15.11 11.12
C PRO A 31 -3.49 15.36 10.21
N VAL A 32 -3.72 14.43 9.29
CA VAL A 32 -4.95 14.41 8.49
C VAL A 32 -6.12 14.08 9.43
N PRO A 33 -7.21 14.86 9.43
CA PRO A 33 -8.39 14.55 10.22
C PRO A 33 -8.88 13.11 9.97
N PRO A 34 -9.25 12.33 11.01
CA PRO A 34 -9.65 10.93 10.84
C PRO A 34 -10.81 10.71 9.86
N ASN A 35 -11.71 11.69 9.74
CA ASN A 35 -12.81 11.67 8.78
C ASN A 35 -12.35 11.91 7.33
N LEU A 36 -11.14 12.40 7.10
CA LEU A 36 -10.57 12.68 5.77
C LEU A 36 -9.50 11.68 5.33
N THR A 37 -9.11 10.71 6.15
CA THR A 37 -8.10 9.71 5.76
C THR A 37 -8.59 8.84 4.60
N GLY A 38 -7.66 8.43 3.72
CA GLY A 38 -7.96 7.54 2.59
C GLY A 38 -8.22 6.10 3.01
N ILE A 39 -8.60 5.26 2.03
CA ILE A 39 -8.95 3.85 2.29
C ILE A 39 -7.77 3.04 2.83
N ILE A 40 -6.53 3.38 2.45
CA ILE A 40 -5.32 2.67 2.89
C ILE A 40 -5.18 2.80 4.42
N GLN A 41 -5.21 4.03 4.94
CA GLN A 41 -5.04 4.28 6.38
C GLN A 41 -6.19 3.68 7.20
N ARG A 42 -7.43 3.81 6.72
CA ARG A 42 -8.61 3.21 7.38
C ARG A 42 -8.50 1.70 7.46
N THR A 43 -7.99 1.06 6.40
CA THR A 43 -7.80 -0.40 6.35
C THR A 43 -6.75 -0.85 7.35
N PHE A 44 -5.61 -0.15 7.45
CA PHE A 44 -4.59 -0.49 8.44
C PHE A 44 -5.10 -0.35 9.87
N ILE A 45 -5.80 0.75 10.20
CA ILE A 45 -6.38 0.95 11.54
C ILE A 45 -7.34 -0.20 11.87
N TRP A 46 -8.24 -0.53 10.94
CA TRP A 46 -9.20 -1.62 11.14
C TRP A 46 -8.54 -2.99 11.28
N LEU A 47 -7.51 -3.29 10.47
CA LEU A 47 -6.77 -4.56 10.56
C LEU A 47 -6.03 -4.70 11.89
N LEU A 48 -5.37 -3.64 12.35
CA LEU A 48 -4.63 -3.65 13.61
C LEU A 48 -5.57 -3.86 14.80
N ASP A 49 -6.71 -3.16 14.84
CA ASP A 49 -7.75 -3.38 15.84
C ASP A 49 -8.28 -4.83 15.78
N ARG A 50 -8.57 -5.34 14.58
CA ARG A 50 -9.13 -6.68 14.43
C ARG A 50 -8.16 -7.77 14.89
N VAL A 51 -6.87 -7.62 14.63
CA VAL A 51 -5.83 -8.58 15.06
C VAL A 51 -5.75 -8.69 16.58
N GLN A 52 -5.93 -7.60 17.32
CA GLN A 52 -5.95 -7.63 18.80
C GLN A 52 -7.07 -8.51 19.36
N HIS A 53 -8.16 -8.69 18.60
CA HIS A 53 -9.35 -9.44 19.02
C HIS A 53 -9.42 -10.87 18.45
N LEU A 54 -8.45 -11.31 17.65
CA LEU A 54 -8.53 -12.54 16.87
C LEU A 54 -8.23 -13.82 17.66
N GLY A 55 -7.76 -13.71 18.92
CA GLY A 55 -7.49 -14.85 19.81
C GLY A 55 -6.42 -15.84 19.31
N ALA A 56 -5.77 -15.53 18.20
CA ALA A 56 -4.80 -16.37 17.51
C ALA A 56 -3.64 -15.51 17.01
N PRO A 57 -2.42 -16.07 16.91
CA PRO A 57 -1.28 -15.33 16.38
C PRO A 57 -1.49 -15.02 14.89
N VAL A 58 -1.34 -13.75 14.53
CA VAL A 58 -1.43 -13.26 13.15
C VAL A 58 -0.15 -12.51 12.81
N THR A 59 0.40 -12.78 11.62
CA THR A 59 1.51 -11.99 11.07
C THR A 59 0.98 -11.08 9.97
N LEU A 60 1.11 -9.77 10.17
CA LEU A 60 0.85 -8.77 9.15
C LEU A 60 2.15 -8.45 8.41
N ARG A 61 2.08 -8.40 7.08
CA ARG A 61 3.16 -7.93 6.21
C ARG A 61 2.57 -6.96 5.21
N ALA A 62 3.31 -5.89 4.92
CA ALA A 62 2.95 -4.90 3.93
C ALA A 62 4.19 -4.53 3.14
N SER A 63 4.03 -4.37 1.84
CA SER A 63 5.05 -3.92 0.91
C SER A 63 4.50 -2.72 0.14
N TYR A 64 5.34 -1.72 -0.16
CA TYR A 64 4.93 -0.52 -0.88
C TYR A 64 5.86 -0.25 -2.04
N LEU A 65 5.31 -0.18 -3.25
CA LEU A 65 6.07 -0.01 -4.47
C LEU A 65 5.33 0.92 -5.44
N GLU A 66 6.08 1.48 -6.38
CA GLU A 66 5.54 2.18 -7.54
C GLU A 66 5.96 1.48 -8.83
N ILE A 67 5.13 1.65 -9.86
CA ILE A 67 5.46 1.30 -11.24
C ILE A 67 5.53 2.61 -12.00
N TYR A 68 6.72 2.98 -12.45
CA TYR A 68 6.97 4.21 -13.18
C TYR A 68 7.84 3.90 -14.38
N ASN A 69 7.42 4.34 -15.58
CA ASN A 69 8.13 4.08 -16.83
C ASN A 69 8.52 2.60 -17.01
N GLU A 70 7.56 1.68 -16.79
CA GLU A 70 7.77 0.23 -16.86
C GLU A 70 8.82 -0.33 -15.88
N GLN A 71 9.21 0.43 -14.87
CA GLN A 71 10.14 0.02 -13.82
C GLN A 71 9.44 -0.05 -12.47
N VAL A 72 9.75 -1.09 -11.70
CA VAL A 72 9.23 -1.30 -10.34
C VAL A 72 10.23 -0.75 -9.33
N HIS A 73 9.81 0.16 -8.46
CA HIS A 73 10.65 0.73 -7.41
C HIS A 73 10.06 0.45 -6.03
N ASP A 74 10.90 -0.03 -5.10
CA ASP A 74 10.52 -0.23 -3.69
C ASP A 74 10.58 1.11 -2.93
N LEU A 75 9.41 1.57 -2.51
CA LEU A 75 9.21 2.83 -1.79
C LEU A 75 9.61 2.75 -0.31
N LEU A 76 9.90 1.55 0.20
CA LEU A 76 10.40 1.30 1.56
C LEU A 76 11.90 0.99 1.58
N SER A 77 12.57 1.00 0.42
CA SER A 77 14.00 0.73 0.34
C SER A 77 14.82 1.90 0.91
N VAL A 78 15.79 1.57 1.77
CA VAL A 78 16.76 2.53 2.32
C VAL A 78 18.02 2.40 1.47
N GLY A 79 18.18 3.25 0.45
CA GLY A 79 19.34 3.22 -0.44
C GLY A 79 19.05 3.85 -1.80
N SER A 80 20.00 3.69 -2.73
CA SER A 80 19.81 4.16 -4.10
C SER A 80 18.66 3.39 -4.77
N PRO A 81 17.66 4.10 -5.34
CA PRO A 81 16.54 3.46 -6.02
C PRO A 81 17.09 2.67 -7.21
N ARG A 82 16.83 1.35 -7.21
CA ARG A 82 17.11 0.47 -8.34
C ARG A 82 15.82 -0.22 -8.76
N PRO A 83 15.59 -0.42 -10.07
CA PRO A 83 14.46 -1.22 -10.53
C PRO A 83 14.52 -2.64 -9.98
N LEU A 84 13.39 -3.13 -9.48
CA LEU A 84 13.24 -4.51 -9.01
C LEU A 84 12.65 -5.39 -10.12
N PRO A 85 13.13 -6.62 -10.32
CA PRO A 85 12.61 -7.49 -11.36
C PRO A 85 11.31 -8.16 -10.93
N VAL A 86 10.35 -8.20 -11.85
CA VAL A 86 9.13 -9.02 -11.71
C VAL A 86 9.44 -10.44 -12.16
N ARG A 87 9.15 -11.41 -11.30
CA ARG A 87 9.33 -12.84 -11.54
C ARG A 87 7.99 -13.57 -11.46
N TRP A 88 7.97 -14.81 -11.93
CA TRP A 88 6.80 -15.69 -11.88
C TRP A 88 7.18 -17.09 -11.42
N ASN A 89 6.33 -17.73 -10.63
CA ASN A 89 6.39 -19.17 -10.40
C ASN A 89 4.98 -19.77 -10.20
N LYS A 90 4.89 -21.10 -10.31
CA LYS A 90 3.61 -21.84 -10.25
C LYS A 90 2.85 -21.69 -8.93
N THR A 91 3.54 -21.48 -7.81
CA THR A 91 2.92 -21.49 -6.48
C THR A 91 2.52 -20.10 -5.99
N ARG A 92 3.27 -19.06 -6.36
CA ARG A 92 3.08 -17.66 -5.93
C ARG A 92 2.47 -16.78 -7.01
N GLY A 93 2.48 -17.21 -8.28
CA GLY A 93 2.14 -16.35 -9.41
C GLY A 93 3.25 -15.31 -9.66
N PHE A 94 2.85 -14.13 -10.13
CA PHE A 94 3.78 -13.01 -10.30
C PHE A 94 4.16 -12.38 -8.96
N TYR A 95 5.44 -12.05 -8.80
CA TYR A 95 5.95 -11.38 -7.60
C TYR A 95 7.14 -10.49 -7.95
N VAL A 96 7.39 -9.49 -7.11
CA VAL A 96 8.56 -8.62 -7.23
C VAL A 96 9.69 -9.22 -6.39
N ASP A 97 10.83 -9.47 -7.02
CA ASP A 97 11.99 -10.01 -6.33
C ASP A 97 12.66 -8.93 -5.46
N GLN A 98 13.13 -9.32 -4.28
CA GLN A 98 13.81 -8.43 -3.32
C GLN A 98 12.98 -7.25 -2.79
N LEU A 99 11.65 -7.28 -2.96
CA LEU A 99 10.73 -6.33 -2.34
C LEU A 99 10.67 -6.54 -0.82
N ARG A 100 10.72 -5.45 -0.05
CA ARG A 100 10.57 -5.47 1.41
C ARG A 100 9.13 -5.68 1.87
#